data_AF-A0A192A097-F1
#
_entry.id   AF-A0A192A097-F1
#
_cell.length_a   1.000
_cell.length_b   1.000
_cell.length_c   1.000
_cell.angle_alpha   90.00
_cell.angle_beta   90.00
_cell.angle_gamma   90.00
#
_symmetry.space_group_name_H-M   'P 1'
#
loop_
_entity.id
_entity.type
_entity.pdbx_description
1 polymer ?
#
loop_
_entity_poly.entity_id
_entity_poly.type
_entity_poly.pdbx_seq_one_letter_code
_entity_poly.pdbx_strand_id
1 'polypeptide(L)'
;MLRSRFSNKTLRRVGLVILLAAPAWYMGKITMAKFEIGGASPNQRTLGAAAFVEQRGMEQMCTGVTVTPQSTWLIGSYEGSRDVVPGDTHPVSIDALLHDKATTDANGDEPTGSRGMRERTTSFLSRLNAQGQFELVATVSGTTCLQTTPDGRTLYLLTSQDRPASASGDGIQQTAVFRSDDQGKTWTWQRAGFMDTTNVSAWALKLSGFGAQELWSVGSGDGLVFGADAEADAGADNPAPDTGRAVALFYSNDGGKTAQRVPVPRSMLVNVDHVRGKAPSGVEWGSGAEAVEGEVQAQVVQLDAQRAVLWVSQRFRYSRPDSAYYAGAVLVTSRAELRRVDDHWQVGAHQRLEDTWVDAVYRNPAGRVIGLIDHAGDKRTQVALLDATTLAWNEQGSLPTSFDPLSASTYTRGFWAGQETLVANVSGTHHVPKWIYLWSADGAQISGDAVFYSRDWGRSWHRLAIPGYLGVAGFDAASDEVFWSKGNWYESSDKRVYGYGLR
;
A
#
# COMPACT_ATOMS: atom_id res chain seq x y z
N MET A 1 42.89 29.66 -39.03
CA MET A 1 41.46 30.07 -39.01
C MET A 1 40.68 29.25 -40.05
N LEU A 2 40.12 28.10 -39.68
CA LEU A 2 39.17 27.38 -40.55
C LEU A 2 37.74 27.76 -40.14
N ARG A 3 37.08 28.61 -40.94
CA ARG A 3 35.64 28.85 -40.83
C ARG A 3 34.91 27.77 -41.64
N SER A 4 34.29 26.83 -40.94
CA SER A 4 33.33 25.89 -41.51
C SER A 4 32.15 26.65 -42.14
N ARG A 5 32.03 26.58 -43.47
CA ARG A 5 30.82 27.01 -44.21
C ARG A 5 29.81 25.87 -44.18
N PHE A 6 29.03 25.78 -43.11
CA PHE A 6 27.79 25.00 -43.20
C PHE A 6 26.82 25.72 -44.15
N SER A 7 26.43 25.04 -45.24
CA SER A 7 25.48 25.56 -46.22
C SER A 7 24.09 25.75 -45.61
N ASN A 8 23.47 26.91 -45.83
CA ASN A 8 22.11 27.25 -45.37
C ASN A 8 21.05 26.20 -45.75
N LYS A 9 21.25 25.41 -46.81
CA LYS A 9 20.36 24.31 -47.21
C LYS A 9 20.47 23.10 -46.29
N THR A 10 21.68 22.79 -45.81
CA THR A 10 21.92 21.68 -44.87
C THR A 10 21.38 22.04 -43.49
N LEU A 11 21.56 23.29 -43.02
CA LEU A 11 20.92 23.77 -41.79
C LEU A 11 19.39 23.76 -41.89
N ARG A 12 18.80 24.18 -43.02
CA ARG A 12 17.34 24.15 -43.21
C ARG A 12 16.77 22.73 -43.24
N ARG A 13 17.45 21.78 -43.90
CA ARG A 13 17.01 20.37 -43.93
C ARG A 13 17.13 19.69 -42.57
N VAL A 14 18.24 19.91 -41.85
CA VAL A 14 18.42 19.41 -40.48
C VAL A 14 17.37 20.03 -39.55
N GLY A 15 17.13 21.35 -39.65
CA GLY A 15 16.08 22.03 -38.89
C GLY A 15 14.68 21.47 -39.13
N LEU A 16 14.32 21.19 -40.39
CA LEU A 16 13.01 20.61 -40.74
C LEU A 16 12.86 19.16 -40.22
N VAL A 17 13.92 18.35 -40.29
CA VAL A 17 13.93 16.98 -39.76
C VAL A 17 13.78 16.99 -38.24
N ILE A 18 14.49 17.88 -37.53
CA ILE A 18 14.36 18.02 -36.07
C ILE A 18 12.94 18.49 -35.69
N LEU A 19 12.36 19.44 -36.45
CA LEU A 19 11.00 19.96 -36.22
C LEU A 19 9.91 18.89 -36.35
N LEU A 20 10.12 17.84 -37.16
CA LEU A 20 9.16 16.73 -37.29
C LEU A 20 9.49 15.54 -36.36
N ALA A 21 10.78 15.26 -36.14
CA ALA A 21 11.21 14.13 -35.32
C ALA A 21 10.95 14.35 -33.82
N ALA A 22 11.13 15.57 -33.30
CA ALA A 22 10.95 15.84 -31.88
C ALA A 22 9.48 15.69 -31.41
N PRO A 23 8.46 16.25 -32.12
CA PRO A 23 7.06 16.00 -31.77
C PRO A 23 6.66 14.53 -31.90
N ALA A 24 7.12 13.82 -32.94
CA ALA A 24 6.84 12.41 -33.12
C ALA A 24 7.45 11.54 -32.00
N TRP A 25 8.70 11.83 -31.61
CA TRP A 25 9.36 11.16 -30.49
C TRP A 25 8.65 11.44 -29.17
N TYR A 26 8.29 12.70 -28.91
CA TYR A 26 7.56 13.09 -27.70
C TYR A 26 6.21 12.40 -27.63
N MET A 27 5.41 12.44 -28.71
CA MET A 27 4.12 11.75 -28.76
C MET A 27 4.27 10.23 -28.63
N GLY A 28 5.34 9.66 -29.20
CA GLY A 28 5.69 8.25 -29.02
C GLY A 28 5.92 7.89 -27.55
N LYS A 29 6.69 8.71 -26.82
CA LYS A 29 6.93 8.52 -25.38
C LYS A 29 5.66 8.65 -24.54
N ILE A 30 4.83 9.66 -24.83
CA ILE A 30 3.52 9.81 -24.18
C ILE A 30 2.63 8.59 -24.44
N THR A 31 2.57 8.11 -25.69
CA THR A 31 1.79 6.93 -26.07
C THR A 31 2.26 5.68 -25.34
N MET A 32 3.57 5.42 -25.30
CA MET A 32 4.14 4.27 -24.60
C MET A 32 3.90 4.30 -23.08
N ALA A 33 3.93 5.49 -22.48
CA ALA A 33 3.62 5.67 -21.07
C ALA A 33 2.12 5.46 -20.80
N LYS A 34 1.25 6.09 -21.60
CA LYS A 34 -0.21 6.08 -21.39
C LYS A 34 -0.85 4.71 -21.63
N PHE A 35 -0.40 4.00 -22.65
CA PHE A 35 -0.90 2.66 -23.00
C PHE A 35 -0.02 1.54 -22.46
N GLU A 36 0.91 1.88 -21.58
CA GLU A 36 1.74 0.93 -20.84
C GLU A 36 2.54 -0.03 -21.75
N ILE A 37 2.96 0.45 -22.93
CA ILE A 37 3.61 -0.36 -23.95
C ILE A 37 5.10 -0.56 -23.63
N GLY A 38 5.53 -1.83 -23.65
CA GLY A 38 6.93 -2.26 -23.55
C GLY A 38 7.27 -2.93 -22.22
N GLY A 39 8.56 -3.17 -22.00
CA GLY A 39 9.08 -3.91 -20.84
C GLY A 39 9.47 -5.35 -21.17
N ALA A 40 10.14 -5.99 -20.23
CA ALA A 40 10.60 -7.37 -20.33
C ALA A 40 9.64 -8.34 -19.62
N SER A 41 9.67 -9.61 -20.04
CA SER A 41 8.95 -10.72 -19.43
C SER A 41 9.94 -11.79 -18.93
N PRO A 42 10.79 -11.46 -17.93
CA PRO A 42 11.85 -12.35 -17.51
C PRO A 42 11.28 -13.64 -16.92
N ASN A 43 11.82 -14.78 -17.36
CA ASN A 43 11.45 -16.12 -16.87
C ASN A 43 9.93 -16.34 -16.76
N GLN A 44 9.16 -15.87 -17.74
CA GLN A 44 7.71 -15.90 -17.69
C GLN A 44 7.18 -17.34 -17.59
N ARG A 45 6.27 -17.55 -16.64
CA ARG A 45 5.50 -18.78 -16.51
C ARG A 45 4.04 -18.50 -16.18
N THR A 46 3.19 -19.51 -16.38
CA THR A 46 1.84 -19.51 -15.80
C THR A 46 1.95 -20.08 -14.39
N LEU A 47 1.51 -19.32 -13.38
CA LEU A 47 1.45 -19.79 -12.00
C LEU A 47 0.28 -20.76 -11.84
N GLY A 48 -0.89 -20.39 -12.36
CA GLY A 48 -2.09 -21.21 -12.34
C GLY A 48 -3.27 -20.51 -13.03
N ALA A 49 -4.43 -21.18 -13.03
CA ALA A 49 -5.66 -20.63 -13.58
C ALA A 49 -6.81 -20.70 -12.56
N ALA A 50 -7.65 -19.69 -12.56
CA ALA A 50 -8.91 -19.68 -11.84
C ALA A 50 -10.02 -20.41 -12.63
N ALA A 51 -11.05 -20.89 -11.95
CA ALA A 51 -12.21 -21.54 -12.58
C ALA A 51 -13.06 -20.53 -13.38
N PHE A 52 -13.18 -19.31 -12.88
CA PHE A 52 -13.87 -18.18 -13.52
C PHE A 52 -13.06 -16.89 -13.32
N VAL A 53 -13.35 -15.83 -14.07
CA VAL A 53 -12.45 -14.67 -14.15
C VAL A 53 -12.55 -13.78 -12.90
N GLU A 54 -13.75 -13.67 -12.33
CA GLU A 54 -14.06 -12.91 -11.12
C GLU A 54 -13.34 -13.48 -9.88
N GLN A 55 -13.05 -14.78 -9.87
CA GLN A 55 -12.27 -15.45 -8.81
C GLN A 55 -10.85 -14.87 -8.67
N ARG A 56 -10.30 -14.30 -9.75
CA ARG A 56 -9.02 -13.60 -9.76
C ARG A 56 -9.17 -12.07 -9.96
N GLY A 57 -10.36 -11.54 -9.69
CA GLY A 57 -10.64 -10.11 -9.76
C GLY A 57 -9.77 -9.35 -8.77
N MET A 58 -9.03 -8.36 -9.25
CA MET A 58 -8.10 -7.57 -8.43
C MET A 58 -8.76 -6.25 -8.02
N GLU A 59 -8.49 -5.82 -6.79
CA GLU A 59 -8.82 -4.51 -6.25
C GLU A 59 -7.55 -3.81 -5.77
N GLN A 60 -7.67 -2.52 -5.42
CA GLN A 60 -6.51 -1.75 -4.96
C GLN A 60 -5.92 -2.28 -3.65
N MET A 61 -6.72 -3.01 -2.85
CA MET A 61 -6.33 -3.53 -1.55
C MET A 61 -6.78 -4.98 -1.39
N CYS A 62 -6.03 -5.74 -0.60
CA CYS A 62 -6.42 -7.04 -0.04
C CYS A 62 -6.59 -8.22 -1.02
N THR A 63 -6.64 -7.98 -2.32
CA THR A 63 -6.60 -9.01 -3.35
C THR A 63 -5.16 -9.34 -3.76
N GLY A 64 -4.96 -10.54 -4.27
CA GLY A 64 -3.69 -10.93 -4.86
C GLY A 64 -3.21 -12.32 -4.49
N VAL A 65 -1.98 -12.63 -4.88
CA VAL A 65 -1.28 -13.87 -4.61
C VAL A 65 -0.45 -13.73 -3.34
N THR A 66 -0.65 -14.66 -2.41
CA THR A 66 0.16 -14.80 -1.20
C THR A 66 0.83 -16.17 -1.20
N VAL A 67 2.15 -16.21 -1.09
CA VAL A 67 2.92 -17.46 -1.06
C VAL A 67 3.35 -17.77 0.38
N THR A 68 3.19 -19.03 0.77
CA THR A 68 3.72 -19.60 2.00
C THR A 68 4.61 -20.80 1.66
N PRO A 69 5.43 -21.30 2.61
CA PRO A 69 6.19 -22.53 2.37
C PRO A 69 5.35 -23.76 2.02
N GLN A 70 4.06 -23.77 2.33
CA GLN A 70 3.19 -24.93 2.15
C GLN A 70 2.15 -24.76 1.03
N SER A 71 1.85 -23.53 0.62
CA SER A 71 0.72 -23.24 -0.27
C SER A 71 0.84 -21.86 -0.92
N THR A 72 0.27 -21.74 -2.11
CA THR A 72 0.06 -20.46 -2.79
C THR A 72 -1.44 -20.14 -2.80
N TRP A 73 -1.79 -18.99 -2.27
CA TRP A 73 -3.14 -18.49 -2.14
C TRP A 73 -3.40 -17.39 -3.16
N LEU A 74 -4.65 -17.28 -3.61
CA LEU A 74 -5.16 -16.20 -4.41
C LEU A 74 -6.43 -15.66 -3.75
N ILE A 75 -6.42 -14.37 -3.44
CA ILE A 75 -7.60 -13.62 -3.02
C ILE A 75 -8.08 -12.81 -4.20
N GLY A 76 -9.29 -13.11 -4.67
CA GLY A 76 -10.01 -12.25 -5.62
C GLY A 76 -11.16 -11.53 -4.95
N SER A 77 -11.62 -10.46 -5.57
CA SER A 77 -12.81 -9.71 -5.14
C SER A 77 -13.70 -9.41 -6.34
N TYR A 78 -15.01 -9.38 -6.10
CA TYR A 78 -16.02 -9.05 -7.09
C TYR A 78 -17.14 -8.23 -6.46
N GLU A 79 -17.44 -7.08 -7.06
CA GLU A 79 -18.61 -6.26 -6.74
C GLU A 79 -19.88 -6.90 -7.32
N GLY A 80 -20.36 -7.95 -6.68
CA GLY A 80 -21.58 -8.66 -7.07
C GLY A 80 -21.88 -9.87 -6.19
N SER A 81 -23.00 -10.54 -6.48
CA SER A 81 -23.43 -11.70 -5.69
C SER A 81 -22.52 -12.94 -5.92
N ARG A 82 -22.61 -13.89 -4.98
CA ARG A 82 -21.95 -15.21 -5.07
C ARG A 82 -22.48 -16.08 -6.22
N ASP A 83 -23.47 -15.62 -6.99
CA ASP A 83 -24.10 -16.38 -8.08
C ASP A 83 -23.13 -16.68 -9.24
N VAL A 84 -21.98 -16.01 -9.27
CA VAL A 84 -20.88 -16.30 -10.20
C VAL A 84 -20.12 -17.59 -9.87
N VAL A 85 -20.29 -18.13 -8.66
CA VAL A 85 -19.65 -19.39 -8.25
C VAL A 85 -20.34 -20.57 -8.96
N PRO A 86 -19.59 -21.41 -9.70
CA PRO A 86 -20.16 -22.61 -10.32
C PRO A 86 -20.83 -23.52 -9.30
N GLY A 87 -22.03 -24.02 -9.62
CA GLY A 87 -22.87 -24.77 -8.67
C GLY A 87 -22.31 -26.14 -8.23
N ASP A 88 -21.31 -26.66 -8.93
CA ASP A 88 -20.55 -27.86 -8.56
C ASP A 88 -19.44 -27.58 -7.53
N THR A 89 -19.18 -26.31 -7.23
CA THR A 89 -18.21 -25.88 -6.23
C THR A 89 -18.91 -25.61 -4.90
N HIS A 90 -18.39 -26.17 -3.82
CA HIS A 90 -18.94 -26.02 -2.47
C HIS A 90 -17.90 -25.43 -1.51
N PRO A 91 -17.56 -24.13 -1.66
CA PRO A 91 -16.56 -23.50 -0.81
C PRO A 91 -17.09 -23.29 0.61
N VAL A 92 -16.20 -23.24 1.59
CA VAL A 92 -16.55 -22.87 2.96
C VAL A 92 -17.06 -21.42 2.98
N SER A 93 -18.22 -21.18 3.59
CA SER A 93 -18.67 -19.81 3.89
C SER A 93 -18.06 -19.36 5.21
N ILE A 94 -17.12 -18.40 5.17
CA ILE A 94 -16.49 -17.86 6.39
C ILE A 94 -17.51 -17.13 7.26
N ASP A 95 -18.51 -16.49 6.63
CA ASP A 95 -19.64 -15.82 7.29
C ASP A 95 -20.40 -16.76 8.24
N ALA A 96 -20.51 -18.04 7.86
CA ALA A 96 -21.19 -19.04 8.66
C ALA A 96 -20.44 -19.41 9.96
N LEU A 97 -19.15 -19.08 10.07
CA LEU A 97 -18.34 -19.33 11.26
C LEU A 97 -18.59 -18.28 12.37
N LEU A 98 -19.29 -17.19 12.07
CA LEU A 98 -19.66 -16.16 13.05
C LEU A 98 -20.92 -16.51 13.84
N HIS A 99 -21.77 -17.36 13.28
CA HIS A 99 -23.04 -17.72 13.88
C HIS A 99 -22.90 -19.11 14.52
N ASP A 100 -23.14 -19.20 15.83
CA ASP A 100 -23.31 -20.51 16.46
C ASP A 100 -24.55 -21.17 15.80
N LYS A 101 -24.45 -22.45 15.42
CA LYS A 101 -25.51 -23.24 14.75
C LYS A 101 -26.91 -23.20 15.40
N ALA A 102 -27.05 -22.58 16.57
CA ALA A 102 -28.29 -22.48 17.33
C ALA A 102 -29.20 -21.30 16.93
N THR A 103 -28.76 -20.35 16.09
CA THR A 103 -29.58 -19.19 15.69
C THR A 103 -30.22 -19.30 14.29
N THR A 104 -30.04 -20.43 13.59
CA THR A 104 -30.66 -20.62 12.25
C THR A 104 -32.19 -20.74 12.26
N ASP A 105 -32.85 -20.79 13.42
CA ASP A 105 -34.30 -20.97 13.54
C ASP A 105 -35.06 -19.76 14.11
N ALA A 106 -34.44 -18.59 14.23
CA ALA A 106 -35.12 -17.38 14.73
C ALA A 106 -35.00 -16.22 13.74
N ASN A 107 -35.99 -16.13 12.85
CA ASN A 107 -36.39 -14.97 12.04
C ASN A 107 -35.29 -14.32 11.17
N GLY A 108 -35.52 -14.36 9.85
CA GLY A 108 -34.76 -13.62 8.83
C GLY A 108 -34.99 -12.11 8.90
N ASP A 109 -34.65 -11.50 10.04
CA ASP A 109 -34.54 -10.05 10.16
C ASP A 109 -33.12 -9.65 9.76
N GLU A 110 -33.01 -9.05 8.57
CA GLU A 110 -31.80 -8.34 8.14
C GLU A 110 -31.37 -7.36 9.24
N PRO A 111 -30.08 -7.31 9.63
CA PRO A 111 -29.60 -6.32 10.57
C PRO A 111 -29.75 -4.93 9.93
N THR A 112 -30.81 -4.24 10.33
CA THR A 112 -31.05 -2.83 10.00
C THR A 112 -30.23 -1.99 10.98
N GLY A 113 -28.98 -1.70 10.60
CA GLY A 113 -28.08 -0.81 11.33
C GLY A 113 -27.08 -0.15 10.39
N SER A 114 -27.28 1.15 10.12
CA SER A 114 -26.28 2.14 9.67
C SER A 114 -25.64 2.00 8.28
N ARG A 115 -26.41 2.45 7.28
CA ARG A 115 -26.07 3.31 6.12
C ARG A 115 -24.59 3.53 5.72
N GLY A 116 -24.27 3.12 4.49
CA GLY A 116 -23.22 3.73 3.67
C GLY A 116 -22.61 2.75 2.67
N MET A 117 -23.29 2.53 1.53
CA MET A 117 -22.70 1.90 0.33
C MET A 117 -21.85 0.64 0.60
N ARG A 118 -22.41 -0.36 1.30
CA ARG A 118 -21.86 -1.72 1.22
C ARG A 118 -22.20 -2.25 -0.18
N GLU A 119 -21.35 -1.93 -1.14
CA GLU A 119 -21.25 -2.72 -2.37
C GLU A 119 -21.26 -4.19 -1.97
N ARG A 120 -22.03 -5.02 -2.67
CA ARG A 120 -22.11 -6.46 -2.41
C ARG A 120 -20.80 -7.10 -2.87
N THR A 121 -19.70 -6.76 -2.23
CA THR A 121 -18.38 -7.32 -2.54
C THR A 121 -18.36 -8.75 -2.02
N THR A 122 -17.88 -9.67 -2.83
CA THR A 122 -17.58 -11.04 -2.42
C THR A 122 -16.09 -11.27 -2.62
N SER A 123 -15.40 -11.68 -1.54
CA SER A 123 -14.01 -12.12 -1.60
C SER A 123 -13.93 -13.64 -1.81
N PHE A 124 -13.09 -14.07 -2.74
CA PHE A 124 -12.83 -15.47 -3.09
C PHE A 124 -11.47 -15.90 -2.56
N LEU A 125 -11.43 -16.89 -1.69
CA LEU A 125 -10.20 -17.48 -1.16
C LEU A 125 -9.90 -18.76 -1.94
N SER A 126 -8.82 -18.74 -2.70
CA SER A 126 -8.46 -19.86 -3.57
C SER A 126 -7.05 -20.36 -3.27
N ARG A 127 -6.82 -21.67 -3.39
CA ARG A 127 -5.52 -22.29 -3.17
C ARG A 127 -5.06 -23.00 -4.44
N LEU A 128 -3.80 -22.79 -4.80
CA LEU A 128 -3.18 -23.47 -5.94
C LEU A 128 -3.02 -24.96 -5.65
N ASN A 129 -3.55 -25.80 -6.51
CA ASN A 129 -3.41 -27.26 -6.44
C ASN A 129 -2.22 -27.76 -7.30
N ALA A 130 -1.96 -29.06 -7.22
CA ALA A 130 -0.87 -29.70 -7.97
C ALA A 130 -1.08 -29.70 -9.50
N GLN A 131 -2.31 -29.46 -9.96
CA GLN A 131 -2.68 -29.38 -11.38
C GLN A 131 -2.56 -27.94 -11.93
N GLY A 132 -2.09 -26.99 -11.13
CA GLY A 132 -1.97 -25.59 -11.54
C GLY A 132 -3.32 -24.86 -11.63
N GLN A 133 -4.32 -25.30 -10.88
CA GLN A 133 -5.61 -24.61 -10.74
C GLN A 133 -5.73 -23.98 -9.35
N PHE A 134 -6.25 -22.76 -9.30
CA PHE A 134 -6.70 -22.14 -8.06
C PHE A 134 -8.08 -22.69 -7.71
N GLU A 135 -8.10 -23.66 -6.80
CA GLU A 135 -9.35 -24.23 -6.28
C GLU A 135 -9.96 -23.26 -5.27
N LEU A 136 -11.24 -22.94 -5.42
CA LEU A 136 -11.96 -22.10 -4.48
C LEU A 136 -12.16 -22.86 -3.16
N VAL A 137 -11.51 -22.40 -2.10
CA VAL A 137 -11.56 -23.02 -0.76
C VAL A 137 -12.65 -22.39 0.08
N ALA A 138 -12.78 -21.06 0.02
CA ALA A 138 -13.73 -20.32 0.83
C ALA A 138 -14.25 -19.05 0.15
N THR A 139 -15.39 -18.57 0.62
CA THR A 139 -15.97 -17.27 0.25
C THR A 139 -16.23 -16.45 1.51
N VAL A 140 -16.06 -15.13 1.38
CA VAL A 140 -16.31 -14.16 2.45
C VAL A 140 -17.11 -13.02 1.85
N SER A 141 -18.17 -12.58 2.53
CA SER A 141 -18.83 -11.33 2.11
C SER A 141 -17.94 -10.14 2.50
N GLY A 142 -17.94 -9.08 1.69
CA GLY A 142 -17.12 -7.89 1.88
C GLY A 142 -15.63 -8.07 1.58
N THR A 143 -14.86 -7.06 1.96
CA THR A 143 -13.41 -6.99 1.76
C THR A 143 -12.69 -7.92 2.74
N THR A 144 -11.77 -8.73 2.22
CA THR A 144 -10.95 -9.64 3.03
C THR A 144 -9.50 -9.58 2.61
N CYS A 145 -8.60 -9.33 3.57
CA CYS A 145 -7.15 -9.37 3.36
C CYS A 145 -6.59 -10.65 3.98
N LEU A 146 -5.85 -11.42 3.18
CA LEU A 146 -5.05 -12.53 3.69
C LEU A 146 -3.68 -12.01 4.11
N GLN A 147 -3.34 -12.20 5.37
CA GLN A 147 -2.02 -11.89 5.93
C GLN A 147 -1.40 -13.17 6.47
N THR A 148 -0.07 -13.22 6.49
CA THR A 148 0.67 -14.39 7.00
C THR A 148 1.73 -13.96 8.00
N THR A 149 2.07 -14.86 8.91
CA THR A 149 3.30 -14.70 9.70
C THR A 149 4.52 -14.74 8.76
N PRO A 150 5.63 -14.06 9.10
CA PRO A 150 6.88 -14.12 8.31
C PRO A 150 7.38 -15.52 7.95
N ASP A 151 7.12 -16.53 8.78
CA ASP A 151 7.44 -17.94 8.51
C ASP A 151 6.39 -18.67 7.64
N GLY A 152 5.31 -17.98 7.29
CA GLY A 152 4.18 -18.46 6.49
C GLY A 152 3.33 -19.55 7.14
N ARG A 153 3.52 -19.85 8.42
CA ARG A 153 2.84 -20.97 9.10
C ARG A 153 1.40 -20.66 9.50
N THR A 154 1.15 -19.42 9.91
CA THR A 154 -0.17 -18.96 10.34
C THR A 154 -0.73 -17.98 9.33
N LEU A 155 -2.01 -18.16 8.99
CA LEU A 155 -2.80 -17.28 8.14
C LEU A 155 -3.79 -16.48 9.00
N TYR A 156 -3.96 -15.21 8.67
CA TYR A 156 -5.00 -14.35 9.20
C TYR A 156 -5.89 -13.85 8.06
N LEU A 157 -7.20 -13.96 8.23
CA LEU A 157 -8.18 -13.26 7.39
C LEU A 157 -8.68 -12.07 8.17
N LEU A 158 -8.30 -10.88 7.71
CA LEU A 158 -8.78 -9.62 8.22
C LEU A 158 -9.97 -9.21 7.35
N THR A 159 -11.17 -9.21 7.93
CA THR A 159 -12.41 -9.07 7.15
C THR A 159 -13.13 -7.76 7.47
N SER A 160 -14.02 -7.33 6.59
CA SER A 160 -15.01 -6.28 6.88
C SER A 160 -16.31 -6.82 7.49
N GLN A 161 -16.33 -8.07 7.96
CA GLN A 161 -17.53 -8.70 8.52
C GLN A 161 -17.80 -8.21 9.94
N ASP A 162 -19.04 -7.84 10.20
CA ASP A 162 -19.46 -7.44 11.54
C ASP A 162 -19.42 -8.63 12.49
N ARG A 163 -19.15 -8.35 13.76
CA ARG A 163 -19.25 -9.35 14.82
C ARG A 163 -20.74 -9.66 15.08
N PRO A 164 -21.09 -10.90 15.47
CA PRO A 164 -22.47 -11.21 15.86
C PRO A 164 -22.87 -10.42 17.10
N ALA A 165 -24.14 -10.01 17.18
CA ALA A 165 -24.67 -9.22 18.29
C ALA A 165 -24.46 -9.89 19.67
N SER A 166 -24.44 -11.22 19.73
CA SER A 166 -24.15 -11.97 20.97
C SER A 166 -22.74 -11.74 21.54
N ALA A 167 -21.80 -11.28 20.71
CA ALA A 167 -20.43 -10.94 21.11
C ALA A 167 -20.20 -9.42 21.24
N SER A 168 -21.26 -8.61 21.09
CA SER A 168 -21.17 -7.14 21.25
C SER A 168 -20.96 -6.72 22.71
N GLY A 169 -21.27 -7.58 23.68
CA GLY A 169 -21.06 -7.35 25.12
C GLY A 169 -19.57 -7.35 25.55
N ASP A 170 -18.66 -7.76 24.67
CA ASP A 170 -17.23 -7.84 24.95
C ASP A 170 -16.52 -6.48 24.84
N GLY A 171 -17.23 -5.41 24.44
CA GLY A 171 -16.66 -4.07 24.25
C GLY A 171 -15.71 -3.93 23.04
N ILE A 172 -15.65 -4.95 22.18
CA ILE A 172 -14.79 -4.99 20.99
C ILE A 172 -15.58 -4.53 19.77
N GLN A 173 -15.14 -3.43 19.15
CA GLN A 173 -15.77 -2.84 17.96
C GLN A 173 -15.12 -3.28 16.63
N GLN A 174 -13.96 -3.95 16.69
CA GLN A 174 -13.23 -4.43 15.51
C GLN A 174 -14.01 -5.51 14.74
N THR A 175 -14.07 -5.42 13.41
CA THR A 175 -14.63 -6.46 12.53
C THR A 175 -13.94 -7.82 12.71
N ALA A 176 -14.59 -8.89 12.25
CA ALA A 176 -14.14 -10.25 12.51
C ALA A 176 -12.76 -10.56 11.88
N VAL A 177 -11.92 -11.23 12.67
CA VAL A 177 -10.64 -11.80 12.22
C VAL A 177 -10.68 -13.31 12.37
N PHE A 178 -10.23 -14.03 11.35
CA PHE A 178 -10.09 -15.49 11.40
C PHE A 178 -8.64 -15.88 11.33
N ARG A 179 -8.29 -16.95 12.06
CA ARG A 179 -6.95 -17.53 12.09
C ARG A 179 -7.00 -18.94 11.55
N SER A 180 -5.96 -19.33 10.81
CA SER A 180 -5.70 -20.72 10.46
C SER A 180 -4.23 -21.05 10.70
N ASP A 181 -3.97 -22.11 11.45
CA ASP A 181 -2.63 -22.66 11.72
C ASP A 181 -2.34 -23.93 10.88
N ASP A 182 -3.27 -24.31 10.00
CA ASP A 182 -3.21 -25.54 9.19
C ASP A 182 -3.36 -25.27 7.67
N GLN A 183 -3.03 -24.04 7.26
CA GLN A 183 -3.10 -23.57 5.88
C GLN A 183 -4.52 -23.68 5.30
N GLY A 184 -5.45 -23.07 6.01
CA GLY A 184 -6.84 -22.85 5.61
C GLY A 184 -7.70 -24.11 5.55
N LYS A 185 -7.27 -25.22 6.17
CA LYS A 185 -8.13 -26.40 6.33
C LYS A 185 -9.19 -26.14 7.40
N THR A 186 -8.82 -25.44 8.47
CA THR A 186 -9.74 -24.95 9.49
C THR A 186 -9.52 -23.46 9.74
N TRP A 187 -10.61 -22.77 10.05
CA TRP A 187 -10.63 -21.34 10.36
C TRP A 187 -11.29 -21.14 11.71
N THR A 188 -10.62 -20.38 12.58
CA THR A 188 -11.12 -20.06 13.92
C THR A 188 -11.27 -18.56 14.06
N TRP A 189 -12.49 -18.11 14.37
CA TRP A 189 -12.76 -16.72 14.68
C TRP A 189 -12.06 -16.28 15.97
N GLN A 190 -11.32 -15.18 15.91
CA GLN A 190 -10.68 -14.54 17.06
C GLN A 190 -11.71 -13.72 17.85
N ARG A 191 -12.43 -14.40 18.76
CA ARG A 191 -13.46 -13.77 19.60
C ARG A 191 -12.89 -12.64 20.48
N ALA A 192 -11.68 -12.77 21.00
CA ALA A 192 -11.07 -11.73 21.83
C ALA A 192 -10.60 -10.48 21.04
N GLY A 193 -10.82 -10.44 19.72
CA GLY A 193 -10.23 -9.44 18.84
C GLY A 193 -8.82 -9.83 18.42
N PHE A 194 -8.17 -8.96 17.65
CA PHE A 194 -6.83 -9.19 17.12
C PHE A 194 -6.03 -7.88 17.13
N MET A 195 -4.81 -7.94 17.70
CA MET A 195 -3.93 -6.77 17.80
C MET A 195 -4.62 -5.57 18.47
N ASP A 196 -4.82 -4.46 17.74
CA ASP A 196 -5.50 -3.26 18.22
C ASP A 196 -7.01 -3.34 18.01
N THR A 197 -7.75 -3.57 19.09
CA THR A 197 -9.21 -3.65 19.07
C THR A 197 -9.91 -2.30 18.90
N THR A 198 -9.17 -1.17 18.90
CA THR A 198 -9.74 0.16 18.64
C THR A 198 -9.92 0.43 17.14
N ASN A 199 -9.22 -0.29 16.27
CA ASN A 199 -9.48 -0.23 14.84
C ASN A 199 -10.75 -1.03 14.52
N VAL A 200 -11.81 -0.32 14.15
CA VAL A 200 -13.11 -0.91 13.79
C VAL A 200 -12.99 -1.80 12.55
N SER A 201 -12.14 -1.45 11.58
CA SER A 201 -11.97 -2.20 10.34
C SER A 201 -10.69 -3.04 10.38
N ALA A 202 -10.81 -4.31 10.75
CA ALA A 202 -9.67 -5.22 10.84
C ALA A 202 -8.89 -5.32 9.52
N TRP A 203 -9.58 -5.29 8.37
CA TRP A 203 -8.97 -5.31 7.04
C TRP A 203 -8.04 -4.12 6.77
N ALA A 204 -8.21 -3.01 7.50
CA ALA A 204 -7.36 -1.82 7.41
C ALA A 204 -6.16 -1.84 8.36
N LEU A 205 -5.98 -2.89 9.18
CA LEU A 205 -4.82 -3.03 10.06
C LEU A 205 -3.54 -3.14 9.23
N LYS A 206 -2.62 -2.21 9.46
CA LYS A 206 -1.24 -2.30 8.98
C LYS A 206 -0.46 -3.18 9.94
N LEU A 207 -0.08 -4.37 9.49
CA LEU A 207 0.68 -5.34 10.28
C LEU A 207 2.12 -5.44 9.76
N SER A 208 3.06 -5.53 10.69
CA SER A 208 4.47 -5.82 10.39
C SER A 208 4.95 -6.95 11.28
N GLY A 209 5.38 -8.06 10.66
CA GLY A 209 5.86 -9.24 11.36
C GLY A 209 7.38 -9.29 11.45
N PHE A 210 7.92 -9.87 12.53
CA PHE A 210 9.36 -10.11 12.67
C PHE A 210 9.72 -11.61 12.73
N GLY A 211 8.99 -12.38 13.55
CA GLY A 211 9.17 -13.82 13.73
C GLY A 211 7.87 -14.58 13.55
N ALA A 212 7.75 -15.73 14.20
CA ALA A 212 6.56 -16.57 14.09
C ALA A 212 5.34 -16.01 14.84
N GLN A 213 5.55 -15.17 15.86
CA GLN A 213 4.49 -14.67 16.74
C GLN A 213 4.54 -13.16 16.96
N GLU A 214 5.69 -12.54 16.65
CA GLU A 214 5.94 -11.13 16.82
C GLU A 214 5.25 -10.32 15.71
N LEU A 215 4.25 -9.55 16.11
CA LEU A 215 3.48 -8.68 15.25
C LEU A 215 3.48 -7.27 15.81
N TRP A 216 3.57 -6.31 14.91
CA TRP A 216 3.38 -4.90 15.17
C TRP A 216 2.14 -4.41 14.45
N SER A 217 1.39 -3.52 15.08
CA SER A 217 0.36 -2.74 14.43
C SER A 217 0.59 -1.27 14.73
N VAL A 218 0.49 -0.45 13.69
CA VAL A 218 0.63 0.99 13.79
C VAL A 218 -0.60 1.65 13.17
N GLY A 219 -1.27 2.49 13.96
CA GLY A 219 -2.31 3.37 13.46
C GLY A 219 -1.67 4.56 12.78
N SER A 220 -1.98 4.77 11.49
CA SER A 220 -1.77 6.08 10.87
C SER A 220 -2.83 7.03 11.44
N GLY A 221 -2.43 8.26 11.79
CA GLY A 221 -3.38 9.30 12.20
C GLY A 221 -4.35 9.69 11.07
N ASP A 222 -4.12 9.17 9.87
CA ASP A 222 -4.99 9.24 8.70
C ASP A 222 -6.30 8.48 8.97
N GLY A 223 -7.27 9.19 9.54
CA GLY A 223 -8.73 9.22 9.32
C GLY A 223 -9.52 8.09 8.63
N LEU A 224 -8.97 6.91 8.36
CA LEU A 224 -9.72 5.73 7.91
C LEU A 224 -10.27 4.96 9.11
N VAL A 225 -10.89 5.70 10.03
CA VAL A 225 -11.89 5.15 10.93
C VAL A 225 -13.18 5.14 10.11
N PHE A 226 -13.47 4.02 9.42
CA PHE A 226 -14.85 3.73 9.03
C PHE A 226 -15.63 3.36 10.29
N GLY A 227 -15.83 4.36 11.17
CA GLY A 227 -16.70 4.27 12.33
C GLY A 227 -18.00 4.94 11.95
N ALA A 228 -19.07 4.15 11.86
CA ALA A 228 -20.43 4.64 11.65
C ALA A 228 -20.93 5.52 12.82
N ASP A 229 -20.14 5.70 13.88
CA ASP A 229 -20.55 6.41 15.09
C ASP A 229 -19.51 7.47 15.55
N ALA A 230 -18.61 7.91 14.67
CA ALA A 230 -18.04 9.24 14.82
C ALA A 230 -19.15 10.22 14.46
N GLU A 231 -20.04 10.47 15.42
CA GLU A 231 -21.10 11.46 15.29
C GLU A 231 -20.53 12.71 14.62
N ALA A 232 -21.24 13.12 13.58
CA ALA A 232 -21.04 14.35 12.85
C ALA A 232 -21.32 15.57 13.75
N ASP A 233 -20.58 15.70 14.84
CA ASP A 233 -20.32 16.97 15.52
C ASP A 233 -19.07 17.62 14.91
N ALA A 234 -19.03 17.63 13.57
CA ALA A 234 -18.26 18.59 12.80
C ALA A 234 -18.89 19.99 12.94
N GLY A 235 -18.98 20.47 14.17
CA GLY A 235 -19.08 21.87 14.53
C GLY A 235 -17.67 22.36 14.86
N ALA A 236 -17.32 23.55 14.36
CA ALA A 236 -15.97 24.10 14.26
C ALA A 236 -15.20 24.35 15.58
N ASP A 237 -15.53 23.74 16.72
CA ASP A 237 -14.96 24.10 18.02
C ASP A 237 -14.54 22.92 18.93
N ASN A 238 -14.58 21.66 18.48
CA ASN A 238 -14.04 20.55 19.27
C ASN A 238 -12.67 20.10 18.73
N PRO A 239 -11.54 20.56 19.32
CA PRO A 239 -10.25 19.96 19.02
C PRO A 239 -10.33 18.46 19.36
N ALA A 240 -9.79 17.62 18.48
CA ALA A 240 -9.65 16.19 18.74
C ALA A 240 -9.07 16.00 20.16
N PRO A 241 -9.62 15.09 20.98
CA PRO A 241 -9.19 14.93 22.36
C PRO A 241 -7.66 14.75 22.41
N ASP A 242 -6.98 15.60 23.19
CA ASP A 242 -5.55 15.51 23.43
C ASP A 242 -5.24 14.15 24.08
N THR A 243 -4.89 13.16 23.27
CA THR A 243 -4.57 11.83 23.76
C THR A 243 -3.18 11.76 24.43
N GLY A 244 -2.46 12.89 24.53
CA GLY A 244 -1.11 12.99 25.07
C GLY A 244 -0.05 12.20 24.28
N ARG A 245 -0.36 11.76 23.06
CA ARG A 245 0.41 10.76 22.31
C ARG A 245 0.55 11.13 20.84
N ALA A 246 1.63 10.66 20.21
CA ALA A 246 1.90 10.93 18.81
C ALA A 246 1.14 9.99 17.86
N VAL A 247 1.19 8.68 18.11
CA VAL A 247 0.55 7.64 17.28
C VAL A 247 0.10 6.47 18.13
N ALA A 248 -0.79 5.64 17.58
CA ALA A 248 -1.19 4.38 18.17
C ALA A 248 -0.24 3.26 17.71
N LEU A 249 0.55 2.70 18.64
CA LEU A 249 1.51 1.63 18.38
C LEU A 249 1.25 0.45 19.31
N PHE A 250 1.15 -0.74 18.73
CA PHE A 250 0.86 -1.98 19.44
C PHE A 250 1.83 -3.09 19.03
N TYR A 251 2.19 -3.91 20.01
CA TYR A 251 3.06 -5.06 19.85
C TYR A 251 2.39 -6.31 20.43
N SER A 252 2.54 -7.42 19.73
CA SER A 252 2.15 -8.76 20.16
C SER A 252 3.34 -9.68 20.06
N ASN A 253 3.48 -10.62 21.01
CA ASN A 253 4.42 -11.73 20.95
C ASN A 253 3.75 -13.11 20.92
N ASP A 254 2.42 -13.17 20.74
CA ASP A 254 1.63 -14.41 20.80
C ASP A 254 0.74 -14.63 19.56
N GLY A 255 1.13 -14.03 18.43
CA GLY A 255 0.39 -14.14 17.17
C GLY A 255 -0.90 -13.32 17.19
N GLY A 256 -0.89 -12.17 17.84
CA GLY A 256 -1.95 -11.16 17.84
C GLY A 256 -3.12 -11.49 18.74
N LYS A 257 -2.98 -12.46 19.65
CA LYS A 257 -4.02 -12.80 20.63
C LYS A 257 -4.09 -11.74 21.72
N THR A 258 -2.94 -11.20 22.12
CA THR A 258 -2.85 -10.06 23.04
C THR A 258 -2.02 -8.96 22.40
N ALA A 259 -2.31 -7.72 22.78
CA ALA A 259 -1.55 -6.57 22.32
C ALA A 259 -1.13 -5.70 23.50
N GLN A 260 0.18 -5.49 23.62
CA GLN A 260 0.74 -4.45 24.44
C GLN A 260 0.74 -3.14 23.65
N ARG A 261 0.11 -2.10 24.21
CA ARG A 261 0.30 -0.74 23.72
C ARG A 261 1.69 -0.22 24.08
N VAL A 262 2.39 0.34 23.10
CA VAL A 262 3.69 1.00 23.29
C VAL A 262 3.46 2.52 23.41
N PRO A 263 3.80 3.16 24.55
CA PRO A 263 3.64 4.59 24.71
C PRO A 263 4.57 5.37 23.78
N VAL A 264 4.00 6.09 22.81
CA VAL A 264 4.75 6.99 21.92
C VAL A 264 4.58 8.45 22.39
N PRO A 265 5.66 9.14 22.81
CA PRO A 265 5.55 10.47 23.39
C PRO A 265 5.12 11.51 22.34
N ARG A 266 4.25 12.46 22.73
CA ARG A 266 3.78 13.55 21.86
C ARG A 266 4.91 14.43 21.31
N SER A 267 6.08 14.44 21.97
CA SER A 267 7.29 15.10 21.47
C SER A 267 7.82 14.56 20.14
N MET A 268 7.36 13.37 19.71
CA MET A 268 7.64 12.85 18.36
C MET A 268 6.96 13.68 17.27
N LEU A 269 5.89 14.43 17.59
CA LEU A 269 5.24 15.35 16.68
C LEU A 269 5.82 16.77 16.81
N VAL A 270 5.64 17.58 15.77
CA VAL A 270 5.71 19.05 15.78
C VAL A 270 4.34 19.63 15.45
N ASN A 271 4.16 20.92 15.72
CA ASN A 271 2.98 21.67 15.30
C ASN A 271 3.31 22.59 14.12
N VAL A 272 2.28 23.26 13.59
CA VAL A 272 2.42 24.21 12.48
C VAL A 272 3.40 25.35 12.77
N ASP A 273 3.58 25.77 14.03
CA ASP A 273 4.50 26.85 14.38
C ASP A 273 5.97 26.46 14.13
N HIS A 274 6.33 25.17 14.25
CA HIS A 274 7.65 24.65 13.90
C HIS A 274 7.96 24.79 12.41
N VAL A 275 6.94 24.64 11.55
CA VAL A 275 7.11 24.57 10.09
C VAL A 275 6.76 25.87 9.38
N ARG A 276 6.04 26.80 10.03
CA ARG A 276 5.56 28.04 9.39
C ARG A 276 6.70 28.86 8.79
N GLY A 277 7.85 28.91 9.46
CA GLY A 277 9.05 29.63 8.99
C GLY A 277 9.77 28.99 7.80
N LYS A 278 9.38 27.76 7.40
CA LYS A 278 10.01 27.01 6.31
C LYS A 278 9.23 27.11 4.99
N ALA A 279 7.97 27.51 5.04
CA ALA A 279 7.15 27.70 3.85
C ALA A 279 7.37 29.09 3.22
N PRO A 280 7.07 29.28 1.92
CA PRO A 280 7.07 30.60 1.31
C PRO A 280 6.19 31.60 2.06
N SER A 281 6.53 32.88 2.01
CA SER A 281 5.72 33.94 2.65
C SER A 281 4.34 34.05 2.02
N GLY A 282 3.31 34.22 2.85
CA GLY A 282 1.94 34.46 2.37
C GLY A 282 1.23 33.21 1.85
N VAL A 283 1.69 32.01 2.21
CA VAL A 283 0.94 30.76 1.96
C VAL A 283 -0.21 30.61 2.95
N GLU A 284 -1.23 29.88 2.53
CA GLU A 284 -2.32 29.46 3.39
C GLU A 284 -2.12 28.00 3.80
N TRP A 285 -2.31 27.73 5.07
CA TRP A 285 -2.39 26.37 5.60
C TRP A 285 -3.86 25.94 5.53
N GLY A 286 -4.12 24.64 5.47
CA GLY A 286 -5.50 24.14 5.52
C GLY A 286 -6.26 24.57 6.79
N SER A 287 -7.46 24.03 6.97
CA SER A 287 -8.21 24.17 8.23
C SER A 287 -8.30 22.84 8.97
N GLY A 288 -8.64 22.88 10.27
CA GLY A 288 -8.80 21.68 11.10
C GLY A 288 -7.51 21.11 11.69
N ALA A 289 -7.58 19.88 12.22
CA ALA A 289 -6.46 19.24 12.92
C ALA A 289 -5.24 19.01 12.02
N GLU A 290 -5.45 18.65 10.74
CA GLU A 290 -4.36 18.49 9.76
C GLU A 290 -3.60 19.80 9.51
N ALA A 291 -4.23 20.95 9.68
CA ALA A 291 -3.55 22.24 9.56
C ALA A 291 -2.63 22.54 10.74
N VAL A 292 -2.93 21.98 11.91
CA VAL A 292 -2.20 22.22 13.17
C VAL A 292 -1.12 21.17 13.41
N GLU A 293 -1.43 19.90 13.15
CA GLU A 293 -0.56 18.75 13.43
C GLU A 293 -0.01 18.09 12.16
N GLY A 294 -0.48 18.50 10.96
CA GLY A 294 -0.09 17.87 9.70
C GLY A 294 -0.76 16.51 9.50
N GLU A 295 -0.60 15.96 8.31
CA GLU A 295 -0.87 14.55 8.05
C GLU A 295 0.19 13.69 8.75
N VAL A 296 -0.21 12.64 9.48
CA VAL A 296 0.68 11.85 10.34
C VAL A 296 0.70 10.39 9.91
N GLN A 297 1.86 9.92 9.49
CA GLN A 297 2.11 8.53 9.18
C GLN A 297 3.21 7.96 10.07
N ALA A 298 3.09 6.69 10.45
CA ALA A 298 4.11 6.00 11.21
C ALA A 298 4.48 4.64 10.61
N GLN A 299 5.75 4.29 10.75
CA GLN A 299 6.34 3.04 10.28
C GLN A 299 7.17 2.42 11.41
N VAL A 300 7.08 1.11 11.60
CA VAL A 300 7.86 0.38 12.60
C VAL A 300 8.49 -0.86 11.99
N VAL A 301 9.78 -1.05 12.28
CA VAL A 301 10.52 -2.26 11.91
C VAL A 301 11.31 -2.76 13.09
N GLN A 302 11.11 -4.04 13.42
CA GLN A 302 11.94 -4.73 14.38
C GLN A 302 13.24 -5.22 13.72
N LEU A 303 14.36 -4.88 14.34
CA LEU A 303 15.70 -5.23 13.86
C LEU A 303 16.15 -6.59 14.41
N ASP A 304 15.90 -6.79 15.70
CA ASP A 304 16.23 -8.00 16.46
C ASP A 304 15.26 -8.19 17.64
N ALA A 305 15.52 -9.18 18.50
CA ALA A 305 14.65 -9.52 19.62
C ALA A 305 14.49 -8.39 20.67
N GLN A 306 15.41 -7.41 20.69
CA GLN A 306 15.48 -6.36 21.71
C GLN A 306 15.38 -4.95 21.14
N ARG A 307 15.53 -4.79 19.81
CA ARG A 307 15.55 -3.48 19.14
C ARG A 307 14.56 -3.40 18.00
N ALA A 308 13.86 -2.27 17.94
CA ALA A 308 13.04 -1.85 16.82
C ALA A 308 13.29 -0.36 16.52
N VAL A 309 12.80 0.13 15.39
CA VAL A 309 12.89 1.54 15.01
C VAL A 309 11.52 2.02 14.59
N LEU A 310 11.14 3.19 15.09
CA LEU A 310 9.90 3.88 14.75
C LEU A 310 10.24 5.18 14.02
N TRP A 311 9.56 5.41 12.90
CA TRP A 311 9.51 6.68 12.21
C TRP A 311 8.09 7.23 12.32
N VAL A 312 7.96 8.51 12.69
CA VAL A 312 6.70 9.26 12.66
C VAL A 312 6.92 10.45 11.72
N SER A 313 6.32 10.37 10.54
CA SER A 313 6.41 11.36 9.47
C SER A 313 5.21 12.30 9.54
N GLN A 314 5.46 13.60 9.36
CA GLN A 314 4.46 14.65 9.30
C GLN A 314 4.58 15.44 8.01
N ARG A 315 3.43 15.71 7.37
CA ARG A 315 3.34 16.49 6.14
C ARG A 315 2.37 17.64 6.33
N PHE A 316 2.88 18.85 6.24
CA PHE A 316 2.08 20.07 6.34
C PHE A 316 1.92 20.66 4.96
N ARG A 317 0.75 20.46 4.35
CA ARG A 317 0.44 21.00 3.03
C ARG A 317 0.06 22.47 3.11
N TYR A 318 0.46 23.24 2.12
CA TYR A 318 0.10 24.66 2.00
C TYR A 318 -0.33 24.99 0.56
N SER A 319 -1.20 25.99 0.41
CA SER A 319 -1.68 26.53 -0.87
C SER A 319 -1.21 27.98 -1.05
N ARG A 320 -1.45 28.52 -2.25
CA ARG A 320 -1.40 29.97 -2.48
C ARG A 320 -2.77 30.58 -2.13
N PRO A 321 -2.85 31.85 -1.69
CA PRO A 321 -4.09 32.49 -1.26
C PRO A 321 -5.27 32.40 -2.24
N ASP A 322 -4.98 32.31 -3.54
CA ASP A 322 -5.99 32.26 -4.60
C ASP A 322 -6.09 30.88 -5.29
N SER A 323 -5.60 29.81 -4.66
CA SER A 323 -5.58 28.47 -5.26
C SER A 323 -6.31 27.44 -4.41
N ALA A 324 -7.25 26.73 -5.03
CA ALA A 324 -7.89 25.54 -4.45
C ALA A 324 -6.95 24.32 -4.38
N TYR A 325 -5.73 24.41 -4.92
CA TYR A 325 -4.77 23.31 -4.97
C TYR A 325 -3.58 23.57 -4.06
N TYR A 326 -3.06 22.50 -3.46
CA TYR A 326 -1.82 22.56 -2.70
C TYR A 326 -0.65 22.99 -3.61
N ALA A 327 0.09 23.98 -3.15
CA ALA A 327 1.27 24.50 -3.82
C ALA A 327 2.55 23.76 -3.41
N GLY A 328 2.54 23.12 -2.24
CA GLY A 328 3.65 22.34 -1.73
C GLY A 328 3.37 21.79 -0.34
N ALA A 329 4.40 21.22 0.28
CA ALA A 329 4.34 20.76 1.65
C ALA A 329 5.70 20.88 2.35
N VAL A 330 5.66 21.08 3.66
CA VAL A 330 6.82 20.93 4.54
C VAL A 330 6.79 19.52 5.13
N LEU A 331 7.91 18.82 5.08
CA LEU A 331 8.05 17.43 5.49
C LEU A 331 8.95 17.35 6.71
N VAL A 332 8.54 16.59 7.73
CA VAL A 332 9.31 16.40 8.95
C VAL A 332 9.15 14.95 9.42
N THR A 333 10.24 14.26 9.72
CA THR A 333 10.18 12.91 10.30
C THR A 333 10.91 12.85 11.64
N SER A 334 10.27 12.28 12.66
CA SER A 334 10.93 11.88 13.91
C SER A 334 11.27 10.40 13.90
N ARG A 335 12.54 10.07 14.14
CA ARG A 335 13.02 8.69 14.27
C ARG A 335 13.39 8.40 15.72
N ALA A 336 12.94 7.28 16.28
CA ALA A 336 13.36 6.80 17.58
C ALA A 336 13.70 5.30 17.55
N GLU A 337 14.74 4.91 18.29
CA GLU A 337 14.99 3.49 18.59
C GLU A 337 14.02 3.05 19.70
N LEU A 338 13.46 1.86 19.55
CA LEU A 338 12.67 1.18 20.56
C LEU A 338 13.52 0.08 21.17
N ARG A 339 13.52 0.01 22.50
CA ARG A 339 14.22 -1.04 23.24
C ARG A 339 13.27 -1.82 24.11
N ARG A 340 13.50 -3.12 24.19
CA ARG A 340 12.76 -4.00 25.09
C ARG A 340 13.47 -4.02 26.45
N VAL A 341 12.74 -3.63 27.50
CA VAL A 341 13.21 -3.53 28.88
C VAL A 341 12.13 -4.14 29.77
N ASP A 342 12.50 -5.12 30.60
CA ASP A 342 11.56 -5.87 31.45
C ASP A 342 10.34 -6.38 30.65
N ASP A 343 10.61 -6.99 29.50
CA ASP A 343 9.64 -7.48 28.52
C ASP A 343 8.72 -6.44 27.85
N HIS A 344 8.87 -5.15 28.18
CA HIS A 344 8.10 -4.07 27.60
C HIS A 344 8.91 -3.23 26.61
N TRP A 345 8.29 -2.83 25.51
CA TRP A 345 8.90 -1.89 24.56
C TRP A 345 8.82 -0.46 25.08
N GLN A 346 9.94 0.25 24.98
CA GLN A 346 10.08 1.64 25.38
C GLN A 346 10.69 2.45 24.23
N VAL A 347 10.11 3.62 23.96
CA VAL A 347 10.62 4.57 22.96
C VAL A 347 11.77 5.36 23.57
N GLY A 348 12.94 5.32 22.92
CA GLY A 348 14.11 6.09 23.32
C GLY A 348 14.06 7.56 22.90
N ALA A 349 15.20 8.24 22.99
CA ALA A 349 15.34 9.60 22.47
C ALA A 349 15.11 9.63 20.95
N HIS A 350 14.41 10.66 20.49
CA HIS A 350 14.11 10.83 19.06
C HIS A 350 15.08 11.81 18.40
N GLN A 351 15.37 11.55 17.13
CA GLN A 351 16.07 12.47 16.23
C GLN A 351 15.07 13.02 15.21
N ARG A 352 15.14 14.34 14.97
CA ARG A 352 14.37 15.01 13.93
C ARG A 352 15.12 15.00 12.60
N LEU A 353 14.45 14.58 11.54
CA LEU A 353 14.89 14.61 10.15
C LEU A 353 14.02 15.64 9.43
N GLU A 354 14.62 16.79 9.14
CA GLU A 354 13.94 17.86 8.42
C GLU A 354 13.87 17.56 6.92
N ASP A 355 12.90 18.15 6.23
CA ASP A 355 12.68 18.00 4.80
C ASP A 355 12.57 16.54 4.33
N THR A 356 12.11 15.66 5.22
CA THR A 356 12.09 14.20 5.04
C THR A 356 10.73 13.65 5.41
N TRP A 357 10.16 12.82 4.54
CA TRP A 357 8.98 12.01 4.79
C TRP A 357 9.31 10.54 4.48
N VAL A 358 9.20 9.68 5.49
CA VAL A 358 9.32 8.23 5.30
C VAL A 358 7.95 7.69 4.90
N ASP A 359 7.80 7.37 3.60
CA ASP A 359 6.56 6.89 3.00
C ASP A 359 6.29 5.43 3.34
N ALA A 360 7.30 4.57 3.18
CA ALA A 360 7.20 3.16 3.51
C ALA A 360 8.54 2.59 3.96
N VAL A 361 8.49 1.56 4.81
CA VAL A 361 9.68 0.82 5.23
C VAL A 361 9.40 -0.68 5.14
N TYR A 362 10.32 -1.40 4.52
CA TYR A 362 10.23 -2.84 4.31
C TYR A 362 11.45 -3.52 4.91
N ARG A 363 11.24 -4.63 5.62
CA ARG A 363 12.33 -5.55 5.97
C ARG A 363 12.23 -6.76 5.04
N ASN A 364 13.25 -6.96 4.21
CA ASN A 364 13.25 -8.10 3.30
C ASN A 364 13.63 -9.41 4.02
N PRO A 365 13.48 -10.58 3.39
CA PRO A 365 13.86 -11.86 4.01
C PRO A 365 15.35 -11.98 4.33
N ALA A 366 16.22 -11.22 3.65
CA ALA A 366 17.66 -11.15 3.96
C ALA A 366 17.97 -10.24 5.16
N GLY A 367 16.95 -9.64 5.79
CA GLY A 367 17.09 -8.75 6.94
C GLY A 367 17.52 -7.32 6.61
N ARG A 368 17.62 -6.96 5.34
CA ARG A 368 17.84 -5.57 4.92
C ARG A 368 16.57 -4.76 5.17
N VAL A 369 16.75 -3.51 5.57
CA VAL A 369 15.66 -2.55 5.74
C VAL A 369 15.74 -1.53 4.62
N ILE A 370 14.68 -1.44 3.83
CA ILE A 370 14.55 -0.60 2.64
C ILE A 370 13.49 0.47 2.94
N GLY A 371 13.82 1.72 2.72
CA GLY A 371 12.92 2.86 2.88
C GLY A 371 12.58 3.52 1.56
N LEU A 372 11.34 4.00 1.44
CA LEU A 372 10.92 4.99 0.45
C LEU A 372 10.88 6.36 1.12
N ILE A 373 11.72 7.27 0.66
CA ILE A 373 12.00 8.56 1.31
C ILE A 373 11.66 9.68 0.35
N ASP A 374 10.72 10.53 0.72
CA ASP A 374 10.42 11.77 0.02
C ASP A 374 11.18 12.92 0.65
N HIS A 375 11.79 13.75 -0.20
CA HIS A 375 12.42 15.00 0.21
C HIS A 375 11.64 16.21 -0.26
N ALA A 376 11.64 17.28 0.54
CA ALA A 376 10.98 18.52 0.15
C ALA A 376 11.64 19.09 -1.12
N GLY A 377 10.84 19.31 -2.16
CA GLY A 377 11.30 19.82 -3.45
C GLY A 377 11.75 18.77 -4.47
N ASP A 378 11.94 17.51 -4.03
CA ASP A 378 12.23 16.41 -4.95
C ASP A 378 10.99 16.05 -5.78
N LYS A 379 11.22 15.67 -7.04
CA LYS A 379 10.14 15.22 -7.94
C LYS A 379 9.83 13.73 -7.82
N ARG A 380 10.73 12.97 -7.18
CA ARG A 380 10.68 11.51 -7.11
C ARG A 380 11.20 11.04 -5.77
N THR A 381 10.45 10.14 -5.15
CA THR A 381 10.82 9.38 -3.97
C THR A 381 12.16 8.66 -4.18
N GLN A 382 13.02 8.70 -3.17
CA GLN A 382 14.29 7.98 -3.13
C GLN A 382 14.10 6.59 -2.50
N VAL A 383 14.80 5.60 -3.05
CA VAL A 383 14.98 4.30 -2.41
C VAL A 383 16.25 4.33 -1.59
N ALA A 384 16.15 3.99 -0.32
CA ALA A 384 17.28 4.00 0.61
C ALA A 384 17.41 2.68 1.38
N LEU A 385 18.64 2.33 1.76
CA LEU A 385 18.95 1.23 2.66
C LEU A 385 19.27 1.78 4.04
N LEU A 386 18.70 1.22 5.09
CA LEU A 386 19.03 1.59 6.47
C LEU A 386 20.35 0.93 6.89
N ASP A 387 21.26 1.72 7.45
CA ASP A 387 22.33 1.19 8.28
C ASP A 387 21.77 0.83 9.66
N ALA A 388 21.70 -0.46 10.00
CA ALA A 388 21.12 -0.93 11.27
C ALA A 388 21.94 -0.56 12.52
N THR A 389 23.16 -0.04 12.35
CA THR A 389 24.04 0.40 13.45
C THR A 389 23.85 1.89 13.73
N THR A 390 23.92 2.70 12.68
CA THR A 390 23.82 4.18 12.80
C THR A 390 22.38 4.68 12.67
N LEU A 391 21.47 3.84 12.18
CA LEU A 391 20.09 4.14 11.83
C LEU A 391 19.96 5.21 10.73
N ALA A 392 21.03 5.51 10.01
CA ALA A 392 21.04 6.45 8.90
C ALA A 392 20.53 5.79 7.60
N TRP A 393 19.85 6.59 6.77
CA TRP A 393 19.45 6.19 5.44
C TRP A 393 20.61 6.39 4.46
N ASN A 394 20.90 5.34 3.68
CA ASN A 394 21.83 5.39 2.56
C ASN A 394 21.03 5.33 1.26
N GLU A 395 20.81 6.48 0.63
CA GLU A 395 20.10 6.57 -0.65
C GLU A 395 20.83 5.83 -1.76
N GLN A 396 20.08 5.06 -2.55
CA GLN A 396 20.60 4.27 -3.67
C GLN A 396 20.24 4.91 -5.02
N GLY A 397 19.02 5.44 -5.14
CA GLY A 397 18.54 6.10 -6.34
C GLY A 397 17.05 6.41 -6.27
N SER A 398 16.55 7.23 -7.18
CA SER A 398 15.13 7.59 -7.23
C SER A 398 14.28 6.51 -7.88
N LEU A 399 13.01 6.45 -7.52
CA LEU A 399 12.03 5.62 -8.22
C LEU A 399 11.98 5.94 -9.73
N PRO A 400 11.71 4.94 -10.57
CA PRO A 400 11.59 5.13 -12.01
C PRO A 400 10.29 5.85 -12.36
N THR A 401 10.16 6.33 -13.59
CA THR A 401 8.92 6.95 -14.09
C THR A 401 8.46 6.25 -15.36
N SER A 402 7.13 6.12 -15.53
CA SER A 402 6.50 5.61 -16.75
C SER A 402 6.80 6.48 -17.98
N PHE A 403 7.18 7.74 -17.78
CA PHE A 403 7.40 8.73 -18.84
C PHE A 403 8.86 8.88 -19.28
N ASP A 404 9.79 8.05 -18.79
CA ASP A 404 11.22 8.20 -19.07
C ASP A 404 11.54 8.32 -20.59
N PRO A 405 12.34 9.31 -21.01
CA PRO A 405 13.12 10.27 -20.21
C PRO A 405 12.43 11.62 -19.95
N LEU A 406 11.12 11.72 -20.17
CA LEU A 406 10.36 12.93 -19.84
C LEU A 406 10.19 13.05 -18.33
N SER A 407 10.27 14.27 -17.81
CA SER A 407 10.06 14.53 -16.39
C SER A 407 8.60 14.31 -16.01
N ALA A 408 8.35 13.54 -14.95
CA ALA A 408 7.04 13.41 -14.35
C ALA A 408 7.19 13.44 -12.82
N SER A 409 6.14 13.85 -12.11
CA SER A 409 6.01 13.44 -10.72
C SER A 409 5.70 11.95 -10.68
N THR A 410 6.16 11.27 -9.66
CA THR A 410 5.96 9.83 -9.50
C THR A 410 5.55 9.55 -8.08
N TYR A 411 4.54 8.71 -7.92
CA TYR A 411 4.20 8.11 -6.64
C TYR A 411 4.07 6.59 -6.79
N THR A 412 4.20 5.90 -5.66
CA THR A 412 4.20 4.45 -5.58
C THR A 412 2.77 3.95 -5.37
N ARG A 413 2.30 3.00 -6.19
CA ARG A 413 1.07 2.23 -5.94
C ARG A 413 1.34 0.97 -5.12
N GLY A 414 2.49 0.36 -5.34
CA GLY A 414 2.95 -0.80 -4.60
C GLY A 414 4.46 -0.93 -4.71
N PHE A 415 5.06 -1.38 -3.62
CA PHE A 415 6.49 -1.65 -3.55
C PHE A 415 6.73 -2.92 -2.77
N TRP A 416 7.62 -3.75 -3.30
CA TRP A 416 7.96 -5.04 -2.70
C TRP A 416 9.47 -5.24 -2.71
N ALA A 417 9.99 -5.80 -1.63
CA ALA A 417 11.40 -6.10 -1.46
C ALA A 417 11.59 -7.61 -1.25
N GLY A 418 12.24 -8.26 -2.20
CA GLY A 418 12.60 -9.67 -2.12
C GLY A 418 13.99 -9.89 -1.57
N GLN A 419 14.53 -11.10 -1.70
CA GLN A 419 15.88 -11.39 -1.21
C GLN A 419 16.94 -10.56 -1.92
N GLU A 420 16.80 -10.41 -3.24
CA GLU A 420 17.80 -9.75 -4.08
C GLU A 420 17.21 -8.68 -5.00
N THR A 421 15.88 -8.57 -5.06
CA THR A 421 15.21 -7.67 -5.99
C THR A 421 14.25 -6.70 -5.30
N LEU A 422 14.02 -5.58 -5.96
CA LEU A 422 12.95 -4.65 -5.63
C LEU A 422 11.96 -4.62 -6.79
N VAL A 423 10.67 -4.53 -6.49
CA VAL A 423 9.62 -4.29 -7.48
C VAL A 423 8.90 -3.01 -7.11
N ALA A 424 8.75 -2.11 -8.06
CA ALA A 424 8.02 -0.86 -7.90
C ALA A 424 6.92 -0.77 -8.96
N ASN A 425 5.68 -0.67 -8.51
CA ASN A 425 4.56 -0.27 -9.32
C ASN A 425 4.32 1.22 -9.11
N VAL A 426 4.55 2.01 -10.15
CA VAL A 426 4.54 3.47 -10.07
C VAL A 426 3.47 4.06 -10.96
N SER A 427 2.91 5.17 -10.49
CA SER A 427 2.06 6.04 -11.29
C SER A 427 2.78 7.36 -11.51
N GLY A 428 2.86 7.78 -12.76
CA GLY A 428 3.48 9.04 -13.16
C GLY A 428 2.45 10.06 -13.61
N THR A 429 2.72 11.34 -13.36
CA THR A 429 1.98 12.45 -13.98
C THR A 429 2.93 13.40 -14.69
N HIS A 430 2.80 13.47 -16.02
CA HIS A 430 3.57 14.37 -16.87
C HIS A 430 2.77 15.63 -17.21
N HIS A 431 3.37 16.80 -16.99
CA HIS A 431 2.79 18.07 -17.41
C HIS A 431 3.18 18.35 -18.86
N VAL A 432 2.18 18.40 -19.73
CA VAL A 432 2.33 18.70 -21.15
C VAL A 432 2.86 20.13 -21.31
N PRO A 433 3.93 20.35 -22.07
CA PRO A 433 4.46 21.68 -22.32
C PRO A 433 3.41 22.64 -22.91
N LYS A 434 3.39 23.89 -22.44
CA LYS A 434 2.42 24.91 -22.87
C LYS A 434 2.44 25.18 -24.38
N TRP A 435 3.54 24.94 -25.08
CA TRP A 435 3.60 25.11 -26.54
C TRP A 435 2.76 24.08 -27.31
N ILE A 436 2.41 22.95 -26.68
CA ILE A 436 1.46 21.95 -27.22
C ILE A 436 0.03 22.32 -26.80
N TYR A 437 -0.14 22.81 -25.57
CA TYR A 437 -1.45 23.11 -24.99
C TYR A 437 -1.54 24.57 -24.54
N LEU A 438 -1.71 25.47 -25.53
CA LEU A 438 -1.66 26.93 -25.36
C LEU A 438 -2.90 27.54 -24.66
N TRP A 439 -3.96 26.77 -24.47
CA TRP A 439 -5.31 27.27 -24.17
C TRP A 439 -5.75 27.05 -22.71
N SER A 440 -4.93 26.41 -21.87
CA SER A 440 -5.19 26.24 -20.43
C SER A 440 -4.15 26.99 -19.61
N ALA A 441 -4.63 27.76 -18.63
CA ALA A 441 -3.78 28.44 -17.65
C ALA A 441 -2.96 27.44 -16.83
N ASP A 442 -3.57 26.30 -16.48
CA ASP A 442 -3.04 25.25 -15.60
C ASP A 442 -2.21 24.20 -16.37
N GLY A 443 -2.19 24.27 -17.71
CA GLY A 443 -1.58 23.26 -18.56
C GLY A 443 -2.47 22.03 -18.74
N ALA A 444 -1.94 20.99 -19.37
CA ALA A 444 -2.58 19.68 -19.46
C ALA A 444 -1.67 18.65 -18.79
N GLN A 445 -2.27 17.65 -18.14
CA GLN A 445 -1.54 16.57 -17.48
C GLN A 445 -1.92 15.22 -18.06
N ILE A 446 -0.94 14.32 -18.15
CA ILE A 446 -1.14 12.94 -18.61
C ILE A 446 -0.62 12.02 -17.54
N SER A 447 -1.45 11.08 -17.13
CA SER A 447 -1.06 10.02 -16.18
C SER A 447 -0.86 8.70 -16.90
N GLY A 448 0.10 7.92 -16.42
CA GLY A 448 0.39 6.58 -16.91
C GLY A 448 1.12 5.76 -15.85
N ASP A 449 0.86 4.47 -15.82
CA ASP A 449 1.40 3.55 -14.82
C ASP A 449 2.47 2.65 -15.45
N ALA A 450 3.34 2.09 -14.62
CA ALA A 450 4.31 1.09 -15.06
C ALA A 450 4.87 0.30 -13.88
N VAL A 451 5.23 -0.96 -14.15
CA VAL A 451 5.90 -1.82 -13.19
C VAL A 451 7.37 -1.95 -13.55
N PHE A 452 8.25 -1.82 -12.56
CA PHE A 452 9.68 -1.95 -12.72
C PHE A 452 10.25 -2.91 -11.68
N TYR A 453 11.41 -3.49 -11.99
CA TYR A 453 12.22 -4.19 -11.01
C TYR A 453 13.66 -3.68 -11.01
N SER A 454 14.35 -3.87 -9.89
CA SER A 454 15.76 -3.57 -9.70
C SER A 454 16.46 -4.76 -9.05
N ARG A 455 17.71 -5.03 -9.45
CA ARG A 455 18.61 -6.04 -8.86
C ARG A 455 19.78 -5.41 -8.10
N ASP A 456 19.82 -4.08 -8.02
CA ASP A 456 20.90 -3.29 -7.45
C ASP A 456 20.38 -2.27 -6.42
N TRP A 457 19.29 -2.64 -5.75
CA TRP A 457 18.66 -1.87 -4.66
C TRP A 457 18.18 -0.48 -5.05
N GLY A 458 17.75 -0.31 -6.30
CA GLY A 458 17.14 0.91 -6.81
C GLY A 458 18.09 1.86 -7.54
N ARG A 459 19.35 1.46 -7.78
CA ARG A 459 20.30 2.24 -8.58
C ARG A 459 19.95 2.23 -10.07
N SER A 460 19.41 1.11 -10.54
CA SER A 460 18.87 0.97 -11.90
C SER A 460 17.56 0.20 -11.88
N TRP A 461 16.72 0.48 -12.89
CA TRP A 461 15.37 -0.03 -12.99
C TRP A 461 15.11 -0.58 -14.40
N HIS A 462 14.44 -1.73 -14.45
CA HIS A 462 14.04 -2.39 -15.68
C HIS A 462 12.52 -2.52 -15.70
N ARG A 463 11.89 -2.05 -16.78
CA ARG A 463 10.44 -2.13 -16.94
C ARG A 463 9.99 -3.57 -17.17
N LEU A 464 8.93 -3.98 -16.50
CA LEU A 464 8.24 -5.25 -16.75
C LEU A 464 7.06 -5.04 -17.68
N ALA A 465 6.80 -6.03 -18.54
CA ALA A 465 5.60 -6.09 -19.36
C ALA A 465 4.40 -6.57 -18.51
N ILE A 466 4.01 -5.74 -17.54
CA ILE A 466 2.87 -5.91 -16.66
C ILE A 466 2.09 -4.60 -16.67
N PRO A 467 0.75 -4.64 -16.79
CA PRO A 467 -0.06 -3.45 -16.61
C PRO A 467 0.17 -2.79 -15.24
N GLY A 468 0.31 -1.48 -15.17
CA GLY A 468 0.59 -0.77 -13.92
C GLY A 468 -0.62 -0.71 -13.00
N TYR A 469 -1.80 -0.37 -13.51
CA TYR A 469 -3.01 -0.38 -12.69
C TYR A 469 -3.57 -1.80 -12.51
N LEU A 470 -3.65 -2.28 -11.26
CA LEU A 470 -4.15 -3.62 -10.87
C LEU A 470 -3.44 -4.82 -11.55
N GLY A 471 -2.35 -4.61 -12.27
CA GLY A 471 -1.68 -5.70 -12.98
C GLY A 471 -0.80 -6.56 -12.08
N VAL A 472 -0.11 -5.97 -11.08
CA VAL A 472 0.64 -6.75 -10.08
C VAL A 472 -0.36 -7.42 -9.14
N ALA A 473 -0.42 -8.75 -9.21
CA ALA A 473 -1.25 -9.57 -8.36
C ALA A 473 -0.55 -9.98 -7.07
N GLY A 474 0.78 -9.96 -6.99
CA GLY A 474 1.48 -10.30 -5.75
C GLY A 474 2.98 -10.43 -5.95
N PHE A 475 3.71 -10.70 -4.87
CA PHE A 475 5.15 -10.86 -4.92
C PHE A 475 5.61 -11.89 -3.88
N ASP A 476 6.34 -12.91 -4.32
CA ASP A 476 7.03 -13.84 -3.44
C ASP A 476 8.45 -13.33 -3.17
N ALA A 477 8.63 -12.77 -1.98
CA ALA A 477 9.91 -12.23 -1.53
C ALA A 477 11.01 -13.30 -1.38
N ALA A 478 10.64 -14.56 -1.13
CA ALA A 478 11.61 -15.64 -0.93
C ALA A 478 12.24 -16.09 -2.25
N SER A 479 11.47 -16.11 -3.34
CA SER A 479 11.92 -16.51 -4.68
C SER A 479 12.22 -15.34 -5.62
N ASP A 480 11.96 -14.10 -5.21
CA ASP A 480 12.04 -12.91 -6.07
C ASP A 480 11.17 -13.05 -7.33
N GLU A 481 9.91 -13.44 -7.13
CA GLU A 481 8.95 -13.63 -8.21
C GLU A 481 7.77 -12.68 -8.07
N VAL A 482 7.45 -11.95 -9.14
CA VAL A 482 6.26 -11.10 -9.20
C VAL A 482 5.15 -11.82 -9.96
N PHE A 483 3.96 -11.83 -9.37
CA PHE A 483 2.76 -12.41 -9.95
C PHE A 483 1.89 -11.33 -10.56
N TRP A 484 1.21 -11.64 -11.66
CA TRP A 484 0.37 -10.70 -12.38
C TRP A 484 -0.73 -11.39 -13.17
N SER A 485 -1.75 -10.62 -13.54
CA SER A 485 -2.83 -11.10 -14.41
C SER A 485 -3.05 -10.13 -15.57
N LYS A 486 -3.53 -10.68 -16.69
CA LYS A 486 -3.79 -9.88 -17.88
C LYS A 486 -5.12 -9.15 -17.71
N GLY A 487 -5.07 -7.92 -17.21
CA GLY A 487 -6.24 -7.06 -16.98
C GLY A 487 -7.17 -7.59 -15.89
N ASN A 488 -8.08 -6.74 -15.43
CA ASN A 488 -9.11 -7.16 -14.48
C ASN A 488 -10.28 -7.90 -15.17
N TRP A 489 -11.24 -8.39 -14.40
CA TRP A 489 -12.38 -9.18 -14.91
C TRP A 489 -13.22 -8.44 -15.96
N TYR A 490 -13.32 -7.11 -15.87
CA TYR A 490 -14.06 -6.27 -16.82
C TYR A 490 -13.26 -5.88 -18.07
N GLU A 491 -11.93 -6.08 -18.07
CA GLU A 491 -11.04 -5.76 -19.20
C GLU A 491 -10.63 -7.00 -20.01
N SER A 492 -10.68 -8.18 -19.40
CA SER A 492 -10.09 -9.39 -19.95
C SER A 492 -10.77 -10.65 -19.42
N SER A 493 -11.01 -11.62 -20.31
CA SER A 493 -11.57 -12.94 -19.97
C SER A 493 -10.49 -13.99 -19.63
N ASP A 494 -9.21 -13.62 -19.64
CA ASP A 494 -8.11 -14.55 -19.38
C ASP A 494 -8.11 -15.00 -17.92
N LYS A 495 -8.37 -16.27 -17.60
CA LYS A 495 -8.48 -16.74 -16.19
C LYS A 495 -7.13 -16.98 -15.50
N ARG A 496 -6.02 -16.77 -16.20
CA ARG A 496 -4.68 -17.15 -15.72
C ARG A 496 -4.04 -16.09 -14.82
N VAL A 497 -3.20 -16.58 -13.92
CA VAL A 497 -2.23 -15.80 -13.17
C VAL A 497 -0.84 -16.24 -13.65
N TYR A 498 0.00 -15.26 -13.92
CA TYR A 498 1.36 -15.43 -14.44
C TYR A 498 2.39 -15.05 -13.38
N GLY A 499 3.62 -15.51 -13.58
CA GLY A 499 4.78 -15.14 -12.77
C GLY A 499 5.96 -14.74 -13.64
N TYR A 500 6.72 -13.74 -13.20
CA TYR A 500 8.03 -13.37 -13.75
C TYR A 500 9.09 -13.58 -12.66
N GLY A 501 10.04 -14.49 -12.91
CA GLY A 501 11.19 -14.71 -12.02
C GLY A 501 12.26 -13.64 -12.25
N LEU A 502 12.64 -12.92 -11.18
CA LEU A 502 13.44 -11.69 -11.29
C LEU A 502 14.93 -11.87 -10.98
N ARG A 503 15.40 -13.09 -10.68
CA ARG A 503 16.83 -13.41 -10.49
C ARG A 503 17.58 -13.59 -11.81
#